data_AF-A0A7C7SYH9-F1
#
_entry.id   AF-A0A7C7SYH9-F1
#
_cell.length_a   1.000
_cell.length_b   1.000
_cell.length_c   1.000
_cell.angle_alpha   90.00
_cell.angle_beta   90.00
_cell.angle_gamma   90.00
#
_symmetry.space_group_name_H-M   'P 1'
#
loop_
_entity.id
_entity.type
_entity.pdbx_description
1 polymer ?
#
loop_
_entity_poly.entity_id
_entity_poly.type
_entity_poly.pdbx_seq_one_letter_code
_entity_poly.pdbx_strand_id
1 'polypeptide(L)'
;MKDKEIPTLIGGDFNIIPEDKDCYNPKAWEGDALFRPESINLWRSMLNIGYSDAFRIHNNRAAQFTFWDYQGGAWQKDHGIRIDHFLLSPEIADRMKSCTIDRAPRDKEKASDHTPIILEIHD
;
A
#
# COMPACT_ATOMS: atom_id res chain seq x y z
N MET A 1 6.77 15.51 -30.45
CA MET A 1 7.58 14.53 -29.70
C MET A 1 6.83 14.28 -28.41
N LYS A 2 6.45 13.03 -28.08
CA LYS A 2 6.06 12.74 -26.70
C LYS A 2 7.33 12.98 -25.87
N ASP A 3 7.26 13.81 -24.84
CA ASP A 3 8.36 13.93 -23.89
C ASP A 3 8.76 12.51 -23.45
N LYS A 4 10.07 12.26 -23.37
CA LYS A 4 10.58 10.95 -22.99
C LYS A 4 9.97 10.58 -21.64
N GLU A 5 9.31 9.43 -21.58
CA GLU A 5 8.77 8.90 -20.34
C GLU A 5 9.95 8.73 -19.36
N ILE A 6 9.85 9.33 -18.17
CA ILE A 6 10.87 9.22 -17.13
C ILE A 6 10.46 8.03 -16.25
N PRO A 7 11.29 6.97 -16.16
CA PRO A 7 11.01 5.85 -15.28
C PRO A 7 10.87 6.35 -13.84
N THR A 8 9.67 6.19 -13.29
CA THR A 8 9.27 6.76 -12.00
C THR A 8 8.72 5.69 -11.09
N LEU A 9 9.13 5.77 -9.83
CA LEU A 9 8.58 5.03 -8.69
C LEU A 9 8.23 6.05 -7.60
N ILE A 10 7.05 5.91 -7.02
CA ILE A 10 6.60 6.70 -5.87
C ILE A 10 6.34 5.73 -4.72
N GLY A 11 6.98 5.92 -3.58
CA GLY A 11 6.86 5.01 -2.44
C GLY A 11 6.72 5.75 -1.12
N GLY A 12 5.96 5.17 -0.19
CA GLY A 12 5.81 5.69 1.17
C GLY A 12 4.47 5.33 1.81
N ASP A 13 4.20 5.96 2.95
CA ASP A 13 2.88 5.98 3.59
C ASP A 13 2.00 7.02 2.89
N PHE A 14 0.95 6.56 2.20
CA PHE A 14 0.02 7.45 1.51
C PHE A 14 -1.16 7.86 2.41
N ASN A 15 -1.35 7.21 3.56
CA ASN A 15 -2.59 7.33 4.35
C ASN A 15 -3.86 7.15 3.51
N ILE A 16 -3.86 6.14 2.64
CA ILE A 16 -5.01 5.77 1.81
C ILE A 16 -5.23 4.27 1.90
N ILE A 17 -6.48 3.86 2.16
CA ILE A 17 -6.98 2.49 2.07
C ILE A 17 -7.72 2.37 0.72
N PRO A 18 -7.10 1.81 -0.35
CA PRO A 18 -7.69 1.85 -1.68
C PRO A 18 -8.99 1.05 -1.86
N GLU A 19 -9.09 -0.10 -1.17
CA GLU A 19 -10.21 -1.03 -1.27
C GLU A 19 -10.56 -1.64 0.10
N ASP A 20 -11.78 -2.14 0.27
CA ASP A 20 -12.21 -2.83 1.50
C ASP A 20 -11.24 -3.93 1.96
N LYS A 21 -10.66 -4.68 1.01
CA LYS A 21 -9.69 -5.75 1.29
C LYS A 21 -8.37 -5.25 1.90
N ASP A 22 -8.13 -3.94 1.87
CA ASP A 22 -6.98 -3.26 2.44
C ASP A 22 -7.18 -2.89 3.92
N CYS A 23 -8.33 -3.21 4.54
CA CYS A 23 -8.55 -3.02 5.97
C CYS A 23 -9.30 -4.20 6.60
N TYR A 24 -9.05 -4.46 7.88
CA TYR A 24 -9.70 -5.55 8.61
C TYR A 24 -11.23 -5.35 8.73
N ASN A 25 -11.69 -4.12 8.95
CA ASN A 25 -13.09 -3.79 9.12
C ASN A 25 -13.45 -2.49 8.38
N PRO A 26 -13.86 -2.57 7.09
CA PRO A 26 -14.16 -1.38 6.28
C PRO A 26 -15.19 -0.44 6.90
N LYS A 27 -16.20 -0.98 7.58
CA LYS A 27 -17.24 -0.17 8.24
C LYS A 27 -16.68 0.74 9.32
N ALA A 28 -15.59 0.34 9.99
CA ALA A 28 -14.95 1.19 11.01
C ALA A 28 -14.24 2.40 10.40
N TRP A 29 -13.97 2.37 9.10
CA TRP A 29 -13.28 3.45 8.37
C TRP A 29 -14.24 4.33 7.57
N GLU A 30 -15.55 4.08 7.61
CA GLU A 30 -16.54 4.94 6.95
C GLU A 30 -16.44 6.38 7.48
N GLY A 31 -16.14 7.32 6.56
CA GLY A 31 -15.97 8.75 6.88
C GLY A 31 -14.57 9.15 7.37
N ASP A 32 -13.70 8.18 7.65
CA ASP A 32 -12.30 8.42 8.01
C ASP A 32 -11.50 8.93 6.82
N ALA A 33 -10.56 9.86 7.05
CA ALA A 33 -9.77 10.51 6.02
C ALA A 33 -9.01 9.51 5.11
N LEU A 34 -8.59 8.37 5.67
CA LEU A 34 -7.87 7.33 4.94
C LEU A 34 -8.76 6.57 3.94
N PHE A 35 -10.09 6.64 4.11
CA PHE A 35 -11.07 5.86 3.35
C PHE A 35 -12.15 6.76 2.69
N ARG A 36 -11.89 8.06 2.58
CA ARG A 36 -12.80 9.00 1.92
C ARG A 36 -12.85 8.76 0.40
N PRO A 37 -14.04 8.91 -0.23
CA PRO A 37 -14.19 8.81 -1.67
C PRO A 37 -13.23 9.71 -2.45
N GLU A 38 -12.94 10.92 -1.95
CA GLU A 38 -12.04 11.87 -2.59
C GLU A 38 -10.60 11.34 -2.68
N SER A 39 -10.06 10.82 -1.56
CA SER A 39 -8.71 10.23 -1.51
C SER A 39 -8.61 8.98 -2.40
N ILE A 40 -9.64 8.13 -2.36
CA ILE A 40 -9.74 6.92 -3.20
C ILE A 40 -9.82 7.31 -4.68
N ASN A 41 -10.53 8.37 -5.03
CA ASN A 41 -10.63 8.85 -6.41
C ASN A 41 -9.29 9.41 -6.92
N LEU A 42 -8.53 10.11 -6.08
CA LEU A 42 -7.17 10.56 -6.43
C LEU A 42 -6.23 9.37 -6.68
N TRP A 43 -6.27 8.37 -5.79
CA TRP A 43 -5.54 7.12 -5.98
C TRP A 43 -5.90 6.45 -7.32
N ARG A 44 -7.20 6.28 -7.60
CA ARG A 44 -7.67 5.72 -8.87
C ARG A 44 -7.25 6.55 -10.08
N SER A 45 -7.16 7.87 -9.93
CA SER A 45 -6.71 8.76 -11.00
C SER A 45 -5.24 8.52 -11.34
N MET A 46 -4.38 8.24 -10.35
CA MET A 46 -3.00 7.81 -10.59
C MET A 46 -2.93 6.49 -11.37
N LEU A 47 -3.77 5.52 -11.01
CA LEU A 47 -3.84 4.25 -11.74
C LEU A 47 -4.32 4.45 -13.19
N ASN A 48 -5.32 5.30 -13.38
CA ASN A 48 -5.90 5.57 -14.71
C ASN A 48 -4.93 6.26 -15.68
N ILE A 49 -3.93 7.00 -15.17
CA ILE A 49 -2.88 7.60 -16.02
C ILE A 49 -1.70 6.66 -16.29
N GLY A 50 -1.77 5.40 -15.84
CA GLY A 50 -0.81 4.35 -16.17
C GLY A 50 0.11 3.91 -15.02
N TYR A 51 -0.05 4.46 -13.81
CA TYR A 51 0.66 3.91 -12.66
C TYR A 51 0.05 2.58 -12.20
N SER A 52 0.87 1.72 -11.62
CA SER A 52 0.44 0.45 -11.04
C SER A 52 0.80 0.38 -9.56
N ASP A 53 -0.13 -0.08 -8.72
CA ASP A 53 0.15 -0.46 -7.33
C ASP A 53 0.98 -1.75 -7.33
N ALA A 54 2.27 -1.63 -7.00
CA ALA A 54 3.23 -2.73 -7.06
C ALA A 54 2.76 -3.96 -6.27
N PHE A 55 2.15 -3.75 -5.10
CA PHE A 55 1.70 -4.87 -4.27
C PHE A 55 0.55 -5.64 -4.93
N ARG A 56 -0.35 -4.91 -5.58
CA ARG A 56 -1.56 -5.48 -6.20
C ARG A 56 -1.32 -6.11 -7.56
N ILE A 57 -0.19 -5.87 -8.23
CA ILE A 57 0.19 -6.55 -9.49
C ILE A 57 0.20 -8.09 -9.33
N HIS A 58 0.74 -8.61 -8.22
CA HIS A 58 0.87 -10.06 -8.00
C HIS A 58 0.05 -10.58 -6.80
N ASN A 59 -0.67 -9.71 -6.10
CA ASN A 59 -1.35 -10.12 -4.89
C ASN A 59 -2.71 -9.44 -4.71
N ASN A 60 -3.77 -10.21 -4.91
CA ASN A 60 -5.15 -9.75 -4.75
C ASN A 60 -5.82 -10.21 -3.43
N ARG A 61 -5.05 -10.76 -2.49
CA ARG A 61 -5.61 -11.27 -1.22
C ARG A 61 -5.95 -10.13 -0.26
N ALA A 62 -6.99 -10.35 0.54
CA ALA A 62 -7.30 -9.53 1.70
C ALA A 62 -6.37 -9.85 2.87
N ALA A 63 -6.49 -9.09 3.96
CA ALA A 63 -5.76 -9.30 5.22
C ALA A 63 -4.24 -9.21 5.07
N GLN A 64 -3.78 -8.22 4.31
CA GLN A 64 -2.36 -7.94 4.11
C GLN A 64 -2.11 -6.47 4.36
N PHE A 65 -1.64 -6.18 5.56
CA PHE A 65 -1.61 -4.85 6.13
C PHE A 65 -0.18 -4.38 6.33
N THR A 66 0.00 -3.07 6.38
CA THR A 66 1.28 -2.43 6.64
C THR A 66 1.26 -1.61 7.92
N PHE A 67 0.08 -1.35 8.49
CA PHE A 67 -0.11 -0.56 9.71
C PHE A 67 -1.05 -1.27 10.70
N TRP A 68 -0.71 -1.17 11.99
CA TRP A 68 -1.55 -1.58 13.12
C TRP A 68 -1.38 -0.61 14.29
N ASP A 69 -2.49 0.03 14.68
CA ASP A 69 -2.54 0.94 15.84
C ASP A 69 -2.01 0.25 17.12
N TYR A 70 -1.37 1.02 18.01
CA TYR A 70 -0.87 0.50 19.29
C TYR A 70 -2.01 0.10 20.25
N GLN A 71 -3.21 0.63 20.05
CA GLN A 71 -4.36 0.44 20.92
C GLN A 71 -5.10 -0.87 20.65
N GLY A 72 -5.85 -1.32 21.66
CA GLY A 72 -6.78 -2.45 21.53
C GLY A 72 -6.15 -3.80 21.19
N GLY A 73 -4.81 -3.90 21.19
CA GLY A 73 -4.08 -5.09 20.75
C GLY A 73 -4.24 -5.36 19.25
N ALA A 74 -4.27 -4.32 18.41
CA ALA A 74 -4.53 -4.47 16.97
C ALA A 74 -3.53 -5.40 16.28
N TRP A 75 -2.25 -5.34 16.65
CA TRP A 75 -1.23 -6.28 16.14
C TRP A 75 -1.56 -7.74 16.47
N GLN A 76 -1.86 -8.04 17.74
CA GLN A 76 -2.12 -9.41 18.21
C GLN A 76 -3.40 -9.99 17.62
N LYS A 77 -4.35 -9.14 17.24
CA LYS A 77 -5.62 -9.53 16.62
C LYS A 77 -5.60 -9.47 15.10
N ASP A 78 -4.49 -9.01 14.52
CA ASP A 78 -4.34 -8.69 13.09
C ASP A 78 -5.41 -7.70 12.55
N HIS A 79 -5.81 -6.73 13.37
CA HIS A 79 -6.72 -5.66 12.98
C HIS A 79 -5.96 -4.52 12.29
N GLY A 80 -5.43 -4.78 11.10
CA GLY A 80 -4.58 -3.82 10.38
C GLY A 80 -5.26 -3.14 9.19
N ILE A 81 -4.49 -2.25 8.57
CA ILE A 81 -4.78 -1.61 7.28
C ILE A 81 -3.51 -1.56 6.39
N ARG A 82 -3.69 -1.46 5.07
CA ARG A 82 -2.62 -1.26 4.11
C ARG A 82 -2.64 0.17 3.59
N ILE A 83 -1.67 0.97 4.04
CA ILE A 83 -1.53 2.39 3.70
C ILE A 83 -0.16 2.75 3.14
N ASP A 84 0.79 1.83 3.21
CA ASP A 84 2.13 1.96 2.63
C ASP A 84 2.15 1.30 1.25
N HIS A 85 2.52 2.05 0.22
CA HIS A 85 2.39 1.62 -1.17
C HIS A 85 3.62 1.99 -2.01
N PHE A 86 3.77 1.28 -3.13
CA PHE A 86 4.61 1.70 -4.25
C PHE A 86 3.75 1.85 -5.50
N LEU A 87 3.76 3.03 -6.12
CA LEU A 87 3.21 3.28 -7.45
C LEU A 87 4.33 3.27 -8.49
N LEU A 88 4.18 2.44 -9.51
CA LEU A 88 5.18 2.23 -10.55
C LEU A 88 4.67 2.78 -11.87
N SER A 89 5.48 3.58 -12.55
CA SER A 89 5.30 3.86 -13.98
C SER A 89 5.38 2.55 -14.80
N PRO A 90 4.82 2.50 -16.03
CA PRO A 90 4.84 1.31 -16.87
C PRO A 90 6.23 0.67 -17.01
N GLU A 91 7.27 1.45 -17.29
CA GLU A 91 8.64 0.93 -17.45
C GLU A 91 9.20 0.29 -16.17
N ILE A 92 8.88 0.84 -15.00
CA ILE A 92 9.29 0.26 -13.72
C ILE A 92 8.46 -0.99 -13.38
N ALA A 93 7.18 -0.99 -13.73
CA ALA A 93 6.30 -2.15 -13.54
C ALA A 93 6.79 -3.36 -14.35
N ASP A 94 7.25 -3.16 -15.59
CA ASP A 94 7.83 -4.23 -16.43
C ASP A 94 9.11 -4.84 -15.84
N ARG A 95 9.82 -4.07 -15.00
CA ARG A 95 11.05 -4.50 -14.32
C ARG A 95 10.78 -5.06 -12.92
N MET A 96 9.54 -5.05 -12.46
CA MET A 96 9.21 -5.50 -11.11
C MET A 96 9.47 -7.01 -10.98
N LYS A 97 10.23 -7.37 -9.96
CA LYS A 97 10.50 -8.77 -9.60
C LYS A 97 9.57 -9.26 -8.49
N SER A 98 9.39 -8.47 -7.44
CA SER A 98 8.48 -8.81 -6.33
C SER A 98 8.14 -7.61 -5.47
N CYS A 99 6.96 -7.62 -4.84
CA CYS A 99 6.57 -6.65 -3.83
C CYS A 99 5.96 -7.41 -2.64
N THR A 100 6.54 -7.28 -1.46
CA THR A 100 6.19 -8.07 -0.28
C THR A 100 6.09 -7.20 0.97
N ILE A 101 5.32 -7.66 1.96
CA ILE A 101 5.22 -7.01 3.27
C ILE A 101 6.05 -7.84 4.24
N ASP A 102 7.09 -7.23 4.83
CA ASP A 102 7.88 -7.87 5.87
C ASP A 102 7.28 -7.53 7.23
N ARG A 103 6.66 -8.52 7.87
CA ARG A 103 6.02 -8.40 9.19
C ARG A 103 7.01 -8.54 10.35
N ALA A 104 8.22 -9.03 10.11
CA ALA A 104 9.16 -9.35 11.19
C ALA A 104 9.59 -8.13 12.03
N PRO A 105 9.78 -6.92 11.45
CA PRO A 105 10.09 -5.73 12.26
C PRO A 105 8.97 -5.32 13.22
N ARG A 106 7.70 -5.50 12.82
CA ARG A 106 6.52 -5.14 13.62
C ARG A 106 6.34 -5.99 14.88
N ASP A 107 6.92 -7.19 14.90
CA ASP A 107 6.84 -8.12 16.02
C ASP A 107 7.85 -7.83 17.14
N LYS A 108 8.74 -6.84 16.95
CA LYS A 108 9.78 -6.50 17.93
C LYS A 108 9.23 -5.60 19.05
N GLU A 109 9.91 -5.64 20.20
CA GLU A 109 9.64 -4.69 21.28
C GLU A 109 9.88 -3.24 20.81
N LYS A 110 8.93 -2.34 21.13
CA LYS A 110 8.96 -0.93 20.71
C LYS A 110 9.08 -0.73 19.19
N ALA A 111 8.55 -1.67 18.40
CA ALA A 111 8.43 -1.52 16.96
C ALA A 111 7.54 -0.33 16.59
N SER A 112 7.73 0.19 15.37
CA SER A 112 6.75 1.09 14.74
C SER A 112 5.41 0.36 14.59
N ASP A 113 4.33 1.12 14.57
CA ASP A 113 2.98 0.76 14.15
C ASP A 113 2.93 0.35 12.67
N HIS A 114 3.89 0.80 11.85
CA HIS A 114 4.08 0.34 10.48
C HIS A 114 5.07 -0.84 10.39
N THR A 115 4.99 -1.56 9.28
CA THR A 115 5.96 -2.58 8.88
C THR A 115 6.42 -2.34 7.43
N PRO A 116 7.67 -2.69 7.07
CA PRO A 116 8.18 -2.42 5.72
C PRO A 116 7.39 -3.13 4.62
N ILE A 117 7.15 -2.40 3.53
CA ILE A 117 6.87 -2.96 2.22
C ILE A 117 8.15 -2.93 1.39
N ILE A 118 8.50 -4.06 0.78
CA ILE A 118 9.77 -4.28 0.08
C ILE A 118 9.47 -4.53 -1.40
N LEU A 119 10.02 -3.67 -2.25
CA LEU A 119 9.99 -3.82 -3.70
C LEU A 119 11.38 -4.22 -4.21
N GLU A 120 11.42 -5.29 -5.01
CA GLU A 120 12.59 -5.68 -5.80
C GLU A 120 12.32 -5.41 -7.29
N ILE A 121 13.28 -4.79 -7.97
CA ILE A 121 13.24 -4.54 -9.41
C ILE A 121 14.51 -5.07 -10.08
N HIS A 122 14.41 -5.44 -11.35
CA HIS A 122 15.57 -5.75 -12.18
C HIS A 122 16.33 -4.47 -12.59
N ASP A 123 17.64 -4.59 -12.76
CA ASP A 123 18.51 -3.53 -13.28
C ASP A 123 18.15 -3.10 -14.71
#